data_AF-A0A2V7CQ88-F1
#
_entry.id   AF-A0A2V7CQ88-F1
#
_cell.length_a   1.000
_cell.length_b   1.000
_cell.length_c   1.000
_cell.angle_alpha   90.00
_cell.angle_beta   90.00
_cell.angle_gamma   90.00
#
_symmetry.space_group_name_H-M   'P 1'
#
loop_
_entity.id
_entity.type
_entity.pdbx_description
1 polymer ?
#
loop_
_entity_poly.entity_id
_entity_poly.type
_entity_poly.pdbx_seq_one_letter_code
_entity_poly.pdbx_strand_id
1 'polypeptide(L)'
;MANTLGEELSGSVSNITALIVKTASKSERTRLLKQQAQIAGQLQVFVDKVVDEALPEYDAAAEALNEANNEAAAAKKKLDKVAGTIKKFAAAIDKLAALAAKVAAA
;
A
#
# COMPACT_ATOMS: atom_id res chain seq x y z
N MET A 1 10.76 26.12 3.18
CA MET A 1 10.31 24.82 3.72
C MET A 1 11.41 24.34 4.65
N ALA A 2 11.10 23.98 5.89
CA ALA A 2 12.09 23.41 6.79
C ALA A 2 12.41 22.00 6.28
N ASN A 3 13.69 21.66 6.17
CA ASN A 3 14.11 20.29 5.85
C ASN A 3 13.70 19.37 7.01
N THR A 4 13.30 18.15 6.69
CA THR A 4 13.05 17.13 7.72
C THR A 4 14.36 16.72 8.40
N LEU A 5 14.29 16.25 9.65
CA LEU A 5 15.48 15.77 10.38
C LEU A 5 16.25 14.70 9.58
N GLY A 6 15.55 13.80 8.88
CA GLY A 6 16.16 12.79 8.02
C GLY A 6 16.92 13.39 6.83
N GLU A 7 16.38 14.43 6.19
CA GLU A 7 17.05 15.16 5.10
C GLU A 7 18.30 15.91 5.60
N GLU A 8 18.23 16.51 6.78
CA GLU A 8 19.38 17.20 7.39
C GLU A 8 20.50 16.22 7.77
N LEU A 9 20.15 15.06 8.35
CA LEU A 9 21.12 14.00 8.69
C LEU A 9 21.75 13.39 7.43
N SER A 10 20.96 13.07 6.41
CA SER A 10 21.45 12.54 5.13
C SER A 10 22.34 13.54 4.37
N GLY A 11 21.95 14.81 4.34
CA GLY A 11 22.75 15.89 3.80
C GLY A 11 24.07 16.06 4.55
N SER A 12 24.05 15.96 5.88
CA SER A 12 25.25 16.03 6.73
C SER A 12 26.22 14.87 6.46
N VAL A 13 25.73 13.64 6.30
CA VAL A 13 26.57 12.48 5.92
C VAL A 13 27.23 12.72 4.56
N SER A 14 26.46 13.20 3.58
CA SER A 14 26.97 13.49 2.23
C SER A 14 28.05 14.58 2.25
N ASN A 15 27.83 15.65 3.03
CA ASN A 15 28.79 16.73 3.20
C ASN A 15 30.09 16.27 3.86
N ILE A 16 30.00 15.47 4.94
CA ILE A 16 31.19 14.91 5.61
C ILE A 16 31.93 13.97 4.67
N THR A 17 31.23 13.18 3.85
CA THR A 17 31.83 12.30 2.85
C THR A 17 32.66 13.11 1.85
N ALA A 18 32.12 14.23 1.35
CA ALA A 18 32.83 15.12 0.45
C ALA A 18 34.08 15.76 1.11
N LEU A 19 34.00 16.08 2.41
CA LEU A 19 35.16 16.58 3.17
C LEU A 19 36.24 15.51 3.33
N ILE A 20 35.87 14.28 3.72
CA ILE A 20 36.79 13.14 3.89
C ILE A 20 37.63 12.90 2.63
N VAL A 21 36.99 12.95 1.45
CA VAL A 21 37.66 12.77 0.15
C VAL A 21 38.69 13.87 -0.11
N LYS A 22 38.41 15.11 0.29
CA LYS A 22 39.29 16.28 0.08
C LYS A 22 40.37 16.42 1.16
N THR A 23 40.20 15.79 2.33
CA THR A 23 41.14 15.90 3.45
C THR A 23 42.39 15.04 3.24
N ALA A 24 43.55 15.69 3.13
CA ALA A 24 44.87 15.03 3.07
C ALA A 24 45.39 14.60 4.45
N SER A 25 45.00 15.30 5.52
CA SER A 25 45.43 15.01 6.89
C SER A 25 44.79 13.73 7.43
N LYS A 26 45.61 12.76 7.85
CA LYS A 26 45.13 11.49 8.42
C LYS A 26 44.36 11.68 9.72
N SER A 27 44.80 12.60 10.58
CA SER A 27 44.13 12.88 11.87
C SER A 27 42.75 13.51 11.66
N GLU A 28 42.66 14.46 10.74
CA GLU A 28 41.41 15.14 10.40
C GLU A 28 40.44 14.21 9.68
N ARG A 29 40.93 13.38 8.75
CA ARG A 29 40.15 12.31 8.12
C ARG A 29 39.57 11.35 9.16
N THR A 30 40.35 10.99 10.18
CA THR A 30 39.90 10.10 11.26
C THR A 30 38.79 10.73 12.09
N ARG A 31 38.88 12.03 12.37
CA ARG A 31 37.82 12.77 13.07
C ARG A 31 36.55 12.84 12.24
N LEU A 32 36.65 13.16 10.95
CA LEU A 32 35.50 13.22 10.03
C LEU A 32 34.82 11.85 9.89
N LEU A 33 35.59 10.75 9.81
CA LEU A 33 35.03 9.39 9.81
C LEU A 33 34.23 9.07 11.07
N LYS A 34 34.73 9.48 12.26
CA LYS A 34 33.97 9.31 13.51
C LYS A 34 32.67 10.11 13.50
N GLN A 35 32.70 11.34 13.00
CA GLN A 35 31.50 12.17 12.87
C GLN A 35 30.50 11.57 11.88
N GLN A 36 30.98 11.07 10.74
CA GLN A 36 30.15 10.37 9.75
C GLN A 36 29.45 9.16 10.38
N ALA A 37 30.16 8.34 11.14
CA ALA A 37 29.61 7.17 11.81
C ALA A 37 28.54 7.54 12.86
N GLN A 38 28.75 8.63 13.61
CA GLN A 38 27.77 9.12 14.59
C GLN A 38 26.47 9.57 13.92
N ILE A 39 26.57 10.37 12.85
CA ILE A 39 25.40 10.87 12.12
C ILE A 39 24.67 9.73 11.40
N ALA A 40 25.41 8.78 10.81
CA ALA A 40 24.82 7.60 10.20
C ALA A 40 24.05 6.75 11.22
N GLY A 41 24.59 6.58 12.44
CA GLY A 41 23.89 5.89 13.52
C GLY A 41 22.61 6.61 13.96
N GLN A 42 22.63 7.95 14.03
CA GLN A 42 21.44 8.74 14.33
C GLN A 42 20.37 8.64 13.23
N LEU A 43 20.79 8.63 11.96
CA LEU A 43 19.88 8.44 10.83
C LEU A 43 19.24 7.05 10.87
N GLN A 44 20.01 6.01 11.20
CA GLN A 44 19.49 4.65 11.32
C GLN A 44 18.43 4.56 12.43
N VAL A 45 18.70 5.08 13.63
CA VAL A 45 17.71 5.10 14.74
C VAL A 45 16.45 5.88 14.36
N PHE A 46 16.59 6.99 13.64
CA PHE A 46 15.45 7.74 13.14
C PHE A 46 14.60 6.93 12.16
N VAL A 47 15.24 6.26 11.18
CA VAL A 47 14.56 5.41 10.21
C VAL A 47 13.87 4.23 10.91
N ASP A 48 14.58 3.52 11.77
CA ASP A 48 14.04 2.36 12.50
C ASP A 48 12.79 2.77 13.30
N LYS A 49 12.86 3.90 14.02
CA LYS A 49 11.72 4.41 14.78
C LYS A 49 10.52 4.76 13.88
N VAL A 50 10.75 5.45 12.76
CA VAL A 50 9.67 5.82 11.83
C VAL A 50 9.04 4.58 11.21
N VAL A 51 9.85 3.57 10.86
CA VAL A 51 9.36 2.30 10.32
C VAL A 51 8.57 1.53 11.38
N ASP A 52 9.08 1.42 12.60
CA ASP A 52 8.41 0.75 13.72
C ASP A 52 7.08 1.42 14.09
N GLU A 53 6.99 2.74 13.99
CA GLU A 53 5.75 3.49 14.25
C GLU A 53 4.71 3.31 13.12
N ALA A 54 5.16 3.24 11.86
CA ALA A 54 4.26 3.15 10.71
C ALA A 54 3.79 1.72 10.39
N LEU A 55 4.57 0.70 10.76
CA LEU A 55 4.27 -0.72 10.47
C LEU A 55 2.91 -1.17 11.04
N PRO A 56 2.57 -0.91 12.31
CA PRO A 56 1.28 -1.33 12.87
C PRO A 56 0.08 -0.66 12.18
N GLU A 57 0.20 0.62 11.80
CA GLU A 57 -0.86 1.33 11.09
C GLU A 57 -1.05 0.77 9.67
N TYR A 58 0.05 0.46 8.98
CA TYR A 58 0.01 -0.20 7.68
C TYR A 58 -0.64 -1.59 7.77
N ASP A 59 -0.25 -2.40 8.75
CA ASP A 59 -0.80 -3.75 8.95
C ASP A 59 -2.30 -3.69 9.25
N ALA A 60 -2.73 -2.77 10.12
CA ALA A 60 -4.14 -2.55 10.41
C ALA A 60 -4.94 -2.09 9.18
N ALA A 61 -4.38 -1.19 8.37
CA ALA A 61 -5.00 -0.76 7.13
C ALA A 61 -5.10 -1.89 6.09
N ALA A 62 -4.07 -2.74 6.00
CA ALA A 62 -4.05 -3.90 5.12
C ALA A 62 -5.09 -4.94 5.54
N GLU A 63 -5.24 -5.20 6.84
CA GLU A 63 -6.26 -6.09 7.38
C GLU A 63 -7.68 -5.57 7.07
N ALA A 64 -7.95 -4.29 7.34
CA ALA A 64 -9.24 -3.67 7.02
C ALA A 64 -9.58 -3.73 5.53
N LEU A 65 -8.60 -3.53 4.64
CA LEU A 65 -8.79 -3.69 3.19
C LEU A 65 -9.12 -5.13 2.80
N ASN A 66 -8.47 -6.11 3.45
CA ASN A 66 -8.73 -7.52 3.18
C ASN A 66 -10.15 -7.93 3.64
N GLU A 67 -10.60 -7.46 4.80
CA GLU A 67 -11.97 -7.67 5.28
C GLU A 67 -13.01 -7.06 4.32
N ALA A 68 -12.82 -5.81 3.91
CA ALA A 68 -13.70 -5.14 2.95
C ALA A 68 -13.77 -5.90 1.61
N ASN A 69 -12.65 -6.43 1.13
CA ASN A 69 -12.62 -7.26 -0.08
C ASN A 69 -13.41 -8.57 0.08
N ASN A 70 -13.31 -9.22 1.24
CA ASN A 70 -14.08 -10.43 1.54
C ASN A 70 -15.58 -10.14 1.59
N GLU A 71 -15.99 -9.03 2.19
CA GLU A 71 -17.38 -8.59 2.18
C GLU A 71 -17.89 -8.29 0.77
N ALA A 72 -17.10 -7.59 -0.04
CA ALA A 72 -17.42 -7.29 -1.43
C ALA A 72 -17.59 -8.57 -2.27
N ALA A 73 -16.71 -9.57 -2.07
CA ALA A 73 -16.82 -10.87 -2.72
C ALA A 73 -18.09 -11.62 -2.31
N ALA A 74 -18.46 -11.58 -1.02
CA ALA A 74 -19.71 -12.17 -0.53
C ALA A 74 -20.95 -11.46 -1.11
N ALA A 75 -20.93 -10.13 -1.21
CA ALA A 75 -21.99 -9.34 -1.84
C ALA A 75 -22.13 -9.68 -3.32
N LYS A 76 -21.02 -9.78 -4.06
CA LYS A 76 -21.01 -10.21 -5.47
C LYS A 76 -21.68 -11.57 -5.66
N LYS A 77 -21.38 -12.54 -4.80
CA LYS A 77 -22.00 -13.88 -4.85
C LYS A 77 -23.53 -13.83 -4.64
N LYS A 78 -24.04 -12.91 -3.81
CA LYS A 78 -25.49 -12.71 -3.65
C LYS A 78 -26.10 -12.10 -4.90
N LEU A 79 -25.45 -11.11 -5.51
CA LEU A 79 -25.89 -10.51 -6.77
C LEU A 79 -25.92 -11.53 -7.91
N ASP A 80 -24.91 -12.39 -8.02
CA ASP A 80 -24.87 -13.45 -9.04
C ASP A 80 -26.04 -14.43 -8.89
N LYS A 81 -26.42 -14.78 -7.64
CA LYS A 81 -27.62 -15.59 -7.37
C LYS A 81 -28.90 -14.90 -7.83
N VAL A 82 -29.06 -13.60 -7.52
CA VAL A 82 -30.22 -12.82 -7.94
C VAL A 82 -30.30 -12.74 -9.47
N ALA A 83 -29.18 -12.45 -10.13
CA ALA A 83 -29.09 -12.42 -11.59
C ALA A 83 -29.47 -13.78 -12.21
N GLY A 84 -29.02 -14.89 -11.62
CA GLY A 84 -29.40 -16.24 -12.04
C GLY A 84 -30.90 -16.51 -11.89
N THR A 85 -31.52 -16.04 -10.81
CA THR A 85 -32.97 -16.14 -10.60
C THR A 85 -33.75 -15.32 -11.61
N ILE A 86 -33.34 -14.07 -11.88
CA ILE A 86 -33.97 -13.21 -12.89
C ILE A 86 -33.93 -13.88 -14.28
N LYS A 87 -32.79 -14.48 -14.65
CA LYS A 87 -32.67 -15.24 -15.91
C LYS A 87 -33.66 -16.42 -16.00
N LYS A 88 -33.86 -17.15 -14.91
CA LYS A 88 -34.85 -18.24 -14.86
C LYS A 88 -36.28 -17.73 -15.03
N PHE A 89 -36.62 -16.61 -14.39
CA PHE A 89 -37.93 -15.97 -14.55
C PHE A 89 -38.16 -15.51 -15.98
N ALA A 90 -37.19 -14.83 -16.60
CA ALA A 90 -37.29 -14.41 -18.01
C ALA A 90 -37.56 -15.61 -18.93
N ALA A 91 -36.81 -16.71 -18.77
CA ALA A 91 -37.04 -17.93 -19.56
C ALA A 91 -38.42 -18.56 -19.32
N ALA A 92 -39.00 -18.42 -18.13
CA ALA A 92 -40.35 -18.89 -17.84
C ALA A 92 -41.40 -18.02 -18.53
N ILE A 93 -41.21 -16.69 -18.53
CA ILE A 93 -42.07 -15.73 -19.24
C ILE A 93 -42.05 -16.02 -20.74
N ASP A 94 -40.88 -16.25 -21.33
CA ASP A 94 -40.76 -16.57 -22.76
C ASP A 94 -41.53 -17.85 -23.13
N LYS A 95 -41.48 -18.88 -22.26
CA LYS A 95 -42.25 -20.12 -22.46
C LYS A 95 -43.75 -19.89 -22.38
N LEU A 96 -44.21 -19.06 -21.44
CA LEU A 96 -45.63 -18.71 -21.32
C LEU A 96 -46.11 -17.92 -22.54
N ALA A 97 -45.30 -16.97 -23.02
CA ALA A 97 -45.60 -16.22 -24.25
C ALA A 97 -45.71 -17.16 -25.46
N ALA A 98 -44.78 -18.11 -25.61
CA ALA A 98 -44.82 -19.10 -26.68
C ALA A 98 -46.06 -20.02 -26.60
N LEU A 99 -46.48 -20.40 -25.39
CA LEU A 99 -47.71 -21.19 -25.19
C LEU A 99 -48.96 -20.38 -25.57
N ALA A 100 -49.05 -19.13 -25.13
CA ALA A 100 -50.17 -18.24 -25.47
C ALA A 100 -50.28 -18.04 -26.99
N ALA A 101 -49.15 -17.86 -27.69
CA ALA A 101 -49.13 -17.76 -29.14
C ALA A 101 -49.64 -19.03 -29.84
N LYS A 102 -49.30 -20.22 -29.34
CA LYS A 102 -49.83 -21.49 -29.88
C LYS A 102 -51.32 -21.64 -29.68
N VAL A 103 -51.85 -21.24 -28.52
CA VAL A 103 -53.29 -21.29 -28.23
C VAL A 103 -54.05 -20.30 -29.12
N ALA A 104 -53.52 -19.11 -29.37
CA ALA A 104 -54.15 -18.11 -30.23
C ALA A 104 -54.15 -18.50 -31.73
N ALA A 105 -53.29 -19.43 -32.14
CA ALA A 105 -53.17 -19.92 -33.52
C ALA A 105 -53.94 -21.23 -33.78
N ALA A 106 -54.56 -21.81 -32.74
CA ALA A 106 -55.39 -23.02 -32.81
C ALA A 106 -56.87 -22.65 -32.82
#